data_AF-A0A8T9BFH6-F1
#
_entry.id   AF-A0A8T9BFH6-F1
#
_cell.length_a   1.000
_cell.length_b   1.000
_cell.length_c   1.000
_cell.angle_alpha   90.00
_cell.angle_beta   90.00
_cell.angle_gamma   90.00
#
_symmetry.space_group_name_H-M   'P 1'
#
loop_
_entity.id
_entity.type
_entity.pdbx_description
1 polymer ?
#
loop_
_entity_poly.entity_id
_entity_poly.type
_entity_poly.pdbx_seq_one_letter_code
_entity_poly.pdbx_strand_id
1 'polypeptide(L)'
;MHYWRALLGTATFTGAVNASDWLFLPTGAMLRFSCSELVVERLDPVVFPGVAPSPHLHQVSGGDAFNVTMNTSVHDIPSTATCTTCTPLDDFSNYWTAVLFFRAQNGTFKRVNTIGDGLGFNASNGGQTVYYLTNGSVTAFAPGFRMTVGNPSFKTAAQLEEYPLLFFTCLENPWTRNAGTTQFPNTTCAGGIMATIRFPTCWNGVDLDSADHQSHTAYPS
;
A
#
# COMPACT_ATOMS: atom_id res chain seq x y z
N MET A 1 23.52 4.32 -16.55
CA MET A 1 24.22 3.43 -15.58
C MET A 1 24.90 4.28 -14.52
N HIS A 2 24.21 4.59 -13.43
CA HIS A 2 24.86 4.97 -12.18
C HIS A 2 24.05 4.38 -11.02
N TYR A 3 24.79 3.74 -10.13
CA TYR A 3 24.35 2.83 -9.09
C TYR A 3 23.83 3.58 -7.87
N TRP A 4 22.75 3.06 -7.28
CA TRP A 4 22.23 3.38 -5.96
C TRP A 4 23.35 3.39 -4.91
N ARG A 5 23.64 4.56 -4.33
CA ARG A 5 24.41 4.65 -3.09
C ARG A 5 23.43 4.70 -1.92
N ALA A 6 23.51 3.67 -1.09
CA ALA A 6 22.71 3.48 0.11
C ALA A 6 22.70 4.72 1.02
N LEU A 7 21.50 5.16 1.40
CA LEU A 7 21.28 6.03 2.56
C LEU A 7 21.30 5.15 3.82
N LEU A 8 22.49 4.94 4.38
CA LEU A 8 22.66 4.47 5.75
C LEU A 8 22.82 5.68 6.66
N GLY A 9 21.71 6.19 7.19
CA GLY A 9 21.71 7.15 8.29
C GLY A 9 21.56 6.41 9.62
N THR A 10 22.67 6.15 10.33
CA THR A 10 22.61 5.66 11.71
C THR A 10 22.20 6.80 12.63
N ALA A 11 20.94 6.79 13.09
CA ALA A 11 20.52 7.57 14.23
C ALA A 11 20.66 6.71 15.50
N THR A 12 21.72 6.93 16.28
CA THR A 12 21.89 6.33 17.61
C THR A 12 21.07 7.14 18.63
N PHE A 13 19.96 6.59 19.11
CA PHE A 13 19.30 7.08 20.32
C PHE A 13 19.82 6.30 21.52
N THR A 14 20.62 6.95 22.37
CA THR A 14 20.99 6.44 23.70
C THR A 14 20.00 6.94 24.73
N GLY A 15 19.02 6.11 25.10
CA GLY A 15 18.12 6.36 26.22
C GLY A 15 17.78 5.04 26.91
N ALA A 16 17.97 4.97 28.23
CA ALA A 16 17.75 3.77 29.02
C ALA A 16 16.27 3.37 29.00
N VAL A 17 15.98 2.11 28.63
CA VAL A 17 14.65 1.51 28.67
C VAL A 17 14.51 0.63 29.90
N ASN A 18 13.46 0.89 30.70
CA ASN A 18 13.05 0.04 31.82
C ASN A 18 12.32 -1.20 31.29
N ALA A 19 12.48 -2.33 31.99
CA ALA A 19 12.15 -3.69 31.57
C ALA A 19 10.64 -4.04 31.45
N SER A 20 9.74 -3.07 31.25
CA SER A 20 8.29 -3.30 31.17
C SER A 20 7.63 -2.98 29.82
N ASP A 21 8.36 -2.47 28.82
CA ASP A 21 7.82 -2.20 27.48
C ASP A 21 8.21 -3.28 26.47
N TRP A 22 7.47 -4.40 26.47
CA TRP A 22 7.60 -5.45 25.47
C TRP A 22 6.73 -5.14 24.24
N LEU A 23 7.25 -4.33 23.33
CA LEU A 23 6.99 -4.46 21.88
C LEU A 23 8.31 -4.28 21.16
N PHE A 24 9.04 -5.38 21.07
CA PHE A 24 10.25 -5.50 20.25
C PHE A 24 9.89 -5.21 18.79
N LEU A 25 10.24 -4.03 18.30
CA LEU A 25 10.41 -3.81 16.87
C LEU A 25 11.61 -4.67 16.43
N PRO A 26 11.53 -5.48 15.37
CA PRO A 26 12.72 -6.13 14.84
C PRO A 26 13.71 -5.04 14.44
N THR A 27 15.00 -5.30 14.63
CA THR A 27 16.14 -4.47 14.22
C THR A 27 16.28 -4.42 12.69
N GLY A 28 15.24 -3.93 12.00
CA GLY A 28 15.17 -3.78 10.55
C GLY A 28 15.13 -2.31 10.15
N ALA A 29 15.70 -1.98 8.99
CA ALA A 29 15.49 -0.67 8.39
C ALA A 29 14.01 -0.52 7.98
N MET A 30 13.44 0.65 8.18
CA MET A 30 12.10 0.99 7.72
C MET A 30 12.16 2.25 6.88
N LEU A 31 11.62 2.19 5.67
CA LEU A 31 11.26 3.40 4.92
C LEU A 31 9.77 3.63 5.10
N ARG A 32 9.41 4.85 5.47
CA ARG A 32 8.03 5.28 5.67
C ARG A 32 7.88 6.65 5.03
N PHE A 33 6.96 6.77 4.09
CA PHE A 33 6.71 8.02 3.38
C PHE A 33 5.27 8.10 2.92
N SER A 34 4.81 9.31 2.58
CA SER A 34 3.48 9.51 2.03
C SER A 34 3.51 9.74 0.53
N CYS A 35 2.46 9.30 -0.14
CA CYS A 35 2.14 9.64 -1.52
C CYS A 35 0.73 10.22 -1.54
N SER A 36 0.57 11.41 -2.11
CA SER A 36 -0.77 12.01 -2.26
C SER A 36 -1.54 11.34 -3.41
N GLU A 37 -2.85 11.57 -3.47
CA GLU A 37 -3.69 11.13 -4.60
C GLU A 37 -3.14 11.74 -5.91
N LEU A 38 -2.83 10.88 -6.87
CA LEU A 38 -2.55 11.27 -8.25
C LEU A 38 -3.87 11.49 -9.00
N VAL A 39 -4.73 10.47 -8.96
CA VAL A 39 -6.02 10.45 -9.65
C VAL A 39 -6.94 9.40 -9.02
N VAL A 40 -8.26 9.58 -9.20
CA VAL A 40 -9.27 8.55 -8.93
C VAL A 40 -9.98 8.20 -10.20
N GLU A 41 -9.83 6.95 -10.64
CA GLU A 41 -10.35 6.50 -11.92
C GLU A 41 -10.65 5.00 -11.94
N ARG A 42 -11.39 4.58 -12.97
CA ARG A 42 -11.77 3.18 -13.17
C ARG A 42 -10.78 2.50 -14.11
N LEU A 43 -9.53 2.41 -13.67
CA LEU A 43 -8.47 1.68 -14.36
C LEU A 43 -7.84 0.67 -13.41
N ASP A 44 -7.48 -0.49 -13.94
CA ASP A 44 -6.77 -1.55 -13.22
C ASP A 44 -5.90 -2.33 -14.20
N PRO A 45 -4.73 -1.79 -14.57
CA PRO A 45 -3.90 -2.37 -15.63
C PRO A 45 -3.22 -3.69 -15.23
N VAL A 46 -3.28 -4.09 -13.96
CA VAL A 46 -2.81 -5.40 -13.50
C VAL A 46 -3.91 -6.43 -13.67
N VAL A 47 -5.10 -6.20 -13.12
CA VAL A 47 -6.20 -7.21 -13.15
C VAL A 47 -7.02 -7.16 -14.44
N PHE A 48 -7.18 -5.98 -15.04
CA PHE A 48 -7.97 -5.74 -16.25
C PHE A 48 -7.18 -4.92 -17.30
N PRO A 49 -6.05 -5.44 -17.80
CA PRO A 49 -5.20 -4.73 -18.76
C PRO A 49 -5.97 -4.37 -20.04
N GLY A 50 -5.92 -3.10 -20.44
CA GLY A 50 -6.59 -2.61 -21.65
C GLY A 50 -8.08 -2.30 -21.49
N VAL A 51 -8.65 -2.46 -20.29
CA VAL A 51 -10.07 -2.22 -20.04
C VAL A 51 -10.29 -0.83 -19.41
N ALA A 52 -11.02 0.02 -20.11
CA ALA A 52 -11.45 1.34 -19.62
C ALA A 52 -12.94 1.57 -19.94
N PRO A 53 -13.84 1.66 -18.93
CA PRO A 53 -13.56 1.57 -17.50
C PRO A 53 -13.43 0.11 -16.99
N SER A 54 -12.51 -0.13 -16.05
CA SER A 54 -12.43 -1.37 -15.29
C SER A 54 -13.61 -1.51 -14.29
N PRO A 55 -13.90 -2.72 -13.78
CA PRO A 55 -14.99 -2.94 -12.83
C PRO A 55 -14.89 -2.12 -11.53
N HIS A 56 -13.68 -1.90 -11.00
CA HIS A 56 -13.45 -1.16 -9.75
C HIS A 56 -13.04 0.29 -9.99
N LEU A 57 -13.29 1.14 -8.99
CA LEU A 57 -12.76 2.49 -8.91
C LEU A 57 -11.57 2.47 -7.95
N HIS A 58 -10.45 3.00 -8.41
CA HIS A 58 -9.21 3.05 -7.64
C HIS A 58 -8.80 4.49 -7.35
N GLN A 59 -8.23 4.69 -6.17
CA GLN A 59 -7.40 5.84 -5.88
C GLN A 59 -5.96 5.46 -6.19
N VAL A 60 -5.30 6.24 -7.04
CA VAL A 60 -3.93 5.99 -7.51
C VAL A 60 -2.98 7.00 -6.86
N SER A 61 -1.76 6.59 -6.58
CA SER A 61 -0.67 7.40 -6.02
C SER A 61 0.67 7.00 -6.66
N GLY A 62 1.66 7.89 -6.59
CA GLY A 62 3.00 7.67 -7.11
C GLY A 62 3.24 8.32 -8.47
N GLY A 63 3.95 7.63 -9.36
CA GLY A 63 4.39 8.15 -10.66
C GLY A 63 3.26 8.50 -11.63
N ASP A 64 3.46 9.48 -12.51
CA ASP A 64 2.47 9.90 -13.53
C ASP A 64 2.38 8.98 -14.77
N ALA A 65 3.09 7.85 -14.78
CA ALA A 65 3.07 6.86 -15.86
C ALA A 65 1.89 5.85 -15.79
N PHE A 66 0.91 6.08 -14.92
CA PHE A 66 -0.25 5.20 -14.77
C PHE A 66 -1.15 5.25 -16.02
N ASN A 67 -1.47 4.10 -16.59
CA ASN A 67 -2.20 4.00 -17.86
C ASN A 67 -2.99 2.69 -17.94
N VAL A 68 -3.95 2.59 -18.86
CA VAL A 68 -4.87 1.46 -19.06
C VAL A 68 -4.15 0.12 -19.30
N THR A 69 -2.97 0.13 -19.94
CA THR A 69 -2.26 -1.11 -20.33
C THR A 69 -1.01 -1.38 -19.50
N MET A 70 -0.20 -0.35 -19.19
CA MET A 70 1.10 -0.44 -18.50
C MET A 70 1.99 -1.61 -18.95
N ASN A 71 2.13 -1.87 -20.26
CA ASN A 71 2.83 -3.06 -20.77
C ASN A 71 4.32 -3.11 -20.37
N THR A 72 4.67 -4.02 -19.46
CA THR A 72 6.03 -4.19 -18.91
C THR A 72 7.00 -4.86 -19.88
N SER A 73 6.52 -5.47 -20.97
CA SER A 73 7.40 -5.99 -22.03
C SER A 73 7.97 -4.90 -22.94
N VAL A 74 7.39 -3.70 -22.91
CA VAL A 74 7.81 -2.57 -23.75
C VAL A 74 8.67 -1.58 -22.96
N HIS A 75 8.25 -1.25 -21.74
CA HIS A 75 8.92 -0.26 -20.90
C HIS A 75 8.98 -0.73 -19.44
N ASP A 76 10.05 -0.35 -18.76
CA ASP A 76 10.01 -0.24 -17.31
C ASP A 76 9.13 0.97 -16.96
N ILE A 77 7.91 0.74 -16.49
CA ILE A 77 6.89 1.81 -16.40
C ILE A 77 7.33 3.00 -15.53
N PRO A 78 7.96 2.81 -14.35
CA PRO A 78 8.51 3.91 -13.58
C PRO A 78 9.51 4.79 -14.36
N SER A 79 10.23 4.23 -15.34
CA SER A 79 11.20 4.98 -16.15
C SER A 79 10.57 5.94 -17.16
N THR A 80 9.26 5.82 -17.44
CA THR A 80 8.54 6.74 -18.33
C THR A 80 7.80 7.84 -17.57
N ALA A 81 7.85 7.83 -16.24
CA ALA A 81 7.27 8.87 -15.40
C ALA A 81 8.16 10.12 -15.38
N THR A 82 7.55 11.29 -15.27
CA THR A 82 8.24 12.58 -15.14
C THR A 82 8.00 13.26 -13.80
N CYS A 83 6.98 12.83 -13.06
CA CYS A 83 6.70 13.30 -11.71
C CYS A 83 6.13 12.18 -10.83
N THR A 84 6.12 12.40 -9.53
CA THR A 84 5.54 11.50 -8.52
C THR A 84 4.80 12.30 -7.45
N THR A 85 3.75 11.70 -6.88
CA THR A 85 3.05 12.28 -5.73
C THR A 85 3.66 11.88 -4.38
N CYS A 86 4.70 11.05 -4.39
CA CYS A 86 5.40 10.58 -3.20
C CYS A 86 6.43 11.60 -2.67
N THR A 87 6.68 11.61 -1.36
CA THR A 87 7.70 12.50 -0.77
C THR A 87 9.13 12.17 -1.21
N PRO A 88 9.54 10.89 -1.44
CA PRO A 88 10.79 10.60 -2.13
C PRO A 88 10.62 10.88 -3.62
N LEU A 89 11.34 11.89 -4.12
CA LEU A 89 11.19 12.37 -5.51
C LEU A 89 11.68 11.38 -6.57
N ASP A 90 12.45 10.37 -6.16
CA ASP A 90 12.98 9.33 -7.03
C ASP A 90 12.07 8.07 -7.08
N ASP A 91 10.96 8.06 -6.36
CA ASP A 91 10.00 6.95 -6.39
C ASP A 91 8.89 7.18 -7.42
N PHE A 92 9.04 6.53 -8.57
CA PHE A 92 8.08 6.57 -9.67
C PHE A 92 7.18 5.32 -9.73
N SER A 93 7.13 4.52 -8.67
CA SER A 93 6.23 3.37 -8.59
C SER A 93 4.77 3.83 -8.61
N ASN A 94 3.86 2.98 -9.08
CA ASN A 94 2.43 3.21 -8.98
C ASN A 94 1.82 2.34 -7.88
N TYR A 95 1.03 2.96 -7.01
CA TYR A 95 0.25 2.28 -5.98
C TYR A 95 -1.22 2.64 -6.15
N TRP A 96 -2.11 1.67 -6.03
CA TRP A 96 -3.53 1.97 -6.05
C TRP A 96 -4.32 1.03 -5.16
N THR A 97 -5.42 1.56 -4.62
CA THR A 97 -6.31 0.85 -3.72
C THR A 97 -7.77 1.12 -4.09
N ALA A 98 -8.66 0.18 -3.76
CA ALA A 98 -10.09 0.34 -4.00
C ALA A 98 -10.64 1.52 -3.20
N VAL A 99 -11.53 2.30 -3.82
CA VAL A 99 -12.17 3.44 -3.17
C VAL A 99 -13.33 2.97 -2.28
N LEU A 100 -13.34 3.46 -1.04
CA LEU A 100 -14.44 3.22 -0.11
C LEU A 100 -15.62 4.16 -0.40
N PHE A 101 -16.83 3.61 -0.41
CA PHE A 101 -18.07 4.36 -0.50
C PHE A 101 -18.95 4.12 0.73
N PHE A 102 -19.51 5.21 1.26
CA PHE A 102 -20.61 5.16 2.20
C PHE A 102 -21.93 5.06 1.45
N ARG A 103 -22.72 4.02 1.73
CA ARG A 103 -24.09 3.89 1.24
C ARG A 103 -25.04 4.54 2.24
N ALA A 104 -25.60 5.69 1.89
CA ALA A 104 -26.59 6.37 2.70
C ALA A 104 -27.93 5.61 2.74
N GLN A 105 -28.75 5.89 3.75
CA GLN A 105 -30.06 5.24 3.94
C GLN A 105 -31.00 5.45 2.73
N ASN A 106 -30.84 6.55 2.00
CA ASN A 106 -31.59 6.84 0.77
C ASN A 106 -31.08 6.05 -0.47
N GLY A 107 -30.13 5.14 -0.29
CA GLY A 107 -29.55 4.32 -1.37
C GLY A 107 -28.42 4.98 -2.17
N THR A 108 -28.14 6.26 -1.94
CA THR A 108 -27.04 6.96 -2.63
C THR A 108 -25.67 6.56 -2.08
N PHE A 109 -24.66 6.58 -2.94
CA PHE A 109 -23.28 6.33 -2.56
C PHE A 109 -22.50 7.64 -2.51
N LYS A 110 -21.74 7.84 -1.43
CA LYS A 110 -20.82 8.96 -1.27
C LYS A 110 -19.42 8.41 -1.10
N ARG A 111 -18.47 8.89 -1.90
CA ARG A 111 -17.06 8.54 -1.74
C ARG A 111 -16.60 8.96 -0.34
N VAL A 112 -15.95 8.05 0.38
CA VAL A 112 -15.27 8.38 1.63
C VAL A 112 -13.95 9.03 1.26
N ASN A 113 -13.69 10.22 1.82
CA ASN A 113 -12.45 10.92 1.56
C ASN A 113 -11.29 10.23 2.26
N THR A 114 -10.19 10.05 1.53
CA THR A 114 -8.92 9.64 2.12
C THR A 114 -8.20 10.87 2.66
N ILE A 115 -7.63 10.75 3.85
CA ILE A 115 -6.89 11.84 4.51
C ILE A 115 -5.45 11.39 4.76
N GLY A 116 -4.53 12.36 4.83
CA GLY A 116 -3.14 12.11 5.18
C GLY A 116 -3.00 11.47 6.56
N ASP A 117 -1.92 10.71 6.75
CA ASP A 117 -1.63 10.07 8.03
C ASP A 117 -1.32 11.14 9.08
N GLY A 118 -2.10 11.11 10.16
CA GLY A 118 -2.00 12.04 11.29
C GLY A 118 -0.64 12.08 11.98
N LEU A 119 0.20 11.07 11.74
CA LEU A 119 1.53 10.91 12.32
C LEU A 119 2.63 11.44 11.38
N GLY A 120 2.55 12.72 11.06
CA GLY A 120 3.59 13.47 10.33
C GLY A 120 3.34 13.66 8.83
N PHE A 121 2.25 13.14 8.27
CA PHE A 121 1.91 13.27 6.85
C PHE A 121 0.55 13.94 6.63
N ASN A 122 0.13 14.80 7.56
CA ASN A 122 -1.13 15.56 7.48
C ASN A 122 -1.27 16.43 6.23
N ALA A 123 -0.15 16.83 5.62
CA ALA A 123 -0.14 17.65 4.41
C ALA A 123 -0.48 16.85 3.13
N SER A 124 -0.50 15.51 3.19
CA SER A 124 -0.89 14.67 2.06
C SER A 124 -2.36 14.85 1.73
N ASN A 125 -2.65 15.08 0.44
CA ASN A 125 -4.01 15.23 -0.06
C ASN A 125 -4.48 13.89 -0.64
N GLY A 126 -5.29 13.15 0.12
CA GLY A 126 -5.64 11.77 -0.23
C GLY A 126 -4.43 10.85 -0.25
N GLY A 127 -4.49 9.81 -1.10
CA GLY A 127 -3.37 8.90 -1.31
C GLY A 127 -3.16 7.90 -0.18
N GLN A 128 -1.91 7.57 0.13
CA GLN A 128 -1.55 6.55 1.11
C GLN A 128 -0.18 6.78 1.73
N THR A 129 0.04 6.19 2.91
CA THR A 129 1.38 6.07 3.50
C THR A 129 1.97 4.72 3.16
N VAL A 130 3.14 4.72 2.53
CA VAL A 130 3.85 3.52 2.08
C VAL A 130 4.92 3.15 3.10
N TYR A 131 5.01 1.86 3.40
CA TYR A 131 6.01 1.29 4.30
C TYR A 131 6.79 0.20 3.56
N TYR A 132 8.11 0.36 3.50
CA TYR A 132 9.02 -0.75 3.21
C TYR A 132 9.59 -1.24 4.53
N LEU A 133 9.16 -2.43 4.92
CA LEU A 133 9.60 -3.11 6.13
C LEU A 133 10.55 -4.22 5.74
N THR A 134 11.79 -4.19 6.23
CA THR A 134 12.74 -5.29 6.04
C THR A 134 12.99 -6.05 7.33
N ASN A 135 13.12 -7.37 7.20
CA ASN A 135 13.75 -8.23 8.17
C ASN A 135 14.75 -9.14 7.42
N GLY A 136 16.00 -8.70 7.32
CA GLY A 136 17.08 -9.43 6.65
C GLY A 136 17.50 -8.83 5.29
N SER A 137 18.04 -9.69 4.43
CA SER A 137 18.52 -9.30 3.11
C SER A 137 17.37 -8.89 2.19
N VAL A 138 17.52 -7.74 1.53
CA VAL A 138 16.54 -7.23 0.57
C VAL A 138 17.16 -7.05 -0.79
N THR A 139 16.31 -7.15 -1.81
CA THR A 139 16.62 -6.76 -3.18
C THR A 139 15.64 -5.68 -3.61
N ALA A 140 16.09 -4.78 -4.49
CA ALA A 140 15.19 -3.86 -5.16
C ALA A 140 14.23 -4.64 -6.07
N PHE A 141 13.02 -4.11 -6.28
CA PHE A 141 12.11 -4.64 -7.28
C PHE A 141 12.77 -4.56 -8.66
N ALA A 142 12.72 -5.66 -9.40
CA ALA A 142 13.18 -5.69 -10.78
C ALA A 142 12.15 -5.00 -11.69
N PRO A 143 12.58 -4.38 -12.81
CA PRO A 143 11.69 -3.81 -13.81
C PRO A 143 10.57 -4.78 -14.21
N GLY A 144 9.33 -4.32 -14.12
CA GLY A 144 8.15 -5.13 -14.44
C GLY A 144 7.59 -5.98 -13.30
N PHE A 145 8.18 -5.91 -12.09
CA PHE A 145 7.61 -6.56 -10.91
C PHE A 145 6.21 -6.03 -10.58
N ARG A 146 5.26 -6.95 -10.32
CA ARG A 146 3.86 -6.62 -10.07
C ARG A 146 3.29 -7.56 -9.02
N MET A 147 2.48 -7.03 -8.11
CA MET A 147 1.80 -7.83 -7.11
C MET A 147 0.46 -7.22 -6.71
N THR A 148 -0.47 -8.07 -6.31
CA THR A 148 -1.75 -7.65 -5.71
C THR A 148 -1.94 -8.30 -4.33
N VAL A 149 -2.86 -7.75 -3.54
CA VAL A 149 -3.30 -8.36 -2.28
C VAL A 149 -4.81 -8.27 -2.21
N GLY A 150 -5.43 -9.38 -1.80
CA GLY A 150 -6.88 -9.50 -1.65
C GLY A 150 -7.55 -10.12 -2.86
N ASN A 151 -8.83 -10.44 -2.70
CA ASN A 151 -9.67 -11.00 -3.75
C ASN A 151 -11.03 -10.29 -3.76
N PRO A 152 -11.35 -9.48 -4.78
CA PRO A 152 -12.61 -8.74 -4.83
C PRO A 152 -13.85 -9.63 -4.99
N SER A 153 -13.65 -10.90 -5.32
CA SER A 153 -14.73 -11.86 -5.56
C SER A 153 -15.10 -12.68 -4.32
N PHE A 154 -14.42 -12.50 -3.19
CA PHE A 154 -14.74 -13.22 -1.95
C PHE A 154 -16.20 -13.01 -1.50
N LYS A 155 -16.79 -14.03 -0.88
CA LYS A 155 -18.19 -14.02 -0.40
C LYS A 155 -18.33 -14.61 1.00
N THR A 156 -17.29 -15.22 1.55
CA THR A 156 -17.35 -15.93 2.83
C THR A 156 -16.26 -15.45 3.80
N ALA A 157 -16.48 -15.66 5.09
CA ALA A 157 -15.49 -15.36 6.12
C ALA A 157 -14.22 -16.22 5.97
N ALA A 158 -14.34 -17.47 5.54
CA ALA A 158 -13.19 -18.35 5.31
C ALA A 158 -12.24 -17.80 4.22
N GLN A 159 -12.79 -17.22 3.14
CA GLN A 159 -11.97 -16.58 2.09
C GLN A 159 -11.27 -15.31 2.59
N LEU A 160 -11.82 -14.65 3.60
CA LEU A 160 -11.20 -13.47 4.21
C LEU A 160 -10.01 -13.87 5.11
N GLU A 161 -10.07 -15.05 5.73
CA GLU A 161 -8.98 -15.59 6.55
C GLU A 161 -7.70 -15.87 5.75
N GLU A 162 -7.79 -15.99 4.42
CA GLU A 162 -6.65 -16.07 3.52
C GLU A 162 -5.85 -14.75 3.44
N TYR A 163 -6.45 -13.63 3.84
CA TYR A 163 -5.86 -12.29 3.80
C TYR A 163 -5.81 -11.62 5.19
N PRO A 164 -5.16 -12.24 6.20
CA PRO A 164 -5.20 -11.73 7.58
C PRO A 164 -4.46 -10.40 7.75
N LEU A 165 -3.64 -10.02 6.77
CA LEU A 165 -2.88 -8.77 6.73
C LEU A 165 -3.53 -7.68 5.85
N LEU A 166 -4.78 -7.94 5.44
CA LEU A 166 -5.73 -6.96 4.92
C LEU A 166 -6.76 -6.68 6.01
N PHE A 167 -6.62 -5.57 6.74
CA PHE A 167 -7.48 -5.28 7.89
C PHE A 167 -7.73 -3.79 8.07
N PHE A 168 -8.75 -3.47 8.86
CA PHE A 168 -9.14 -2.12 9.22
C PHE A 168 -8.83 -1.85 10.69
N THR A 169 -8.40 -0.62 10.98
CA THR A 169 -8.32 -0.12 12.35
C THR A 169 -9.26 1.07 12.47
N CYS A 170 -10.21 0.99 13.39
CA CYS A 170 -11.05 2.12 13.77
C CYS A 170 -10.24 3.05 14.67
N LEU A 171 -9.84 4.22 14.15
CA LEU A 171 -9.00 5.16 14.90
C LEU A 171 -9.86 5.99 15.84
N GLU A 172 -9.44 6.10 17.09
CA GLU A 172 -9.93 7.12 18.02
C GLU A 172 -9.19 8.44 17.80
N ASN A 173 -7.89 8.35 17.49
CA ASN A 173 -7.00 9.45 17.15
C ASN A 173 -5.79 8.90 16.35
N PRO A 174 -4.88 9.75 15.83
CA PRO A 174 -3.72 9.28 15.05
C PRO A 174 -2.78 8.32 15.80
N TRP A 175 -2.81 8.31 17.13
CA TRP A 175 -1.97 7.46 17.97
C TRP A 175 -2.61 6.12 18.33
N THR A 176 -3.82 5.81 17.85
CA THR A 176 -4.44 4.49 18.08
C THR A 176 -3.56 3.37 17.50
N ARG A 177 -3.31 2.32 18.29
CA ARG A 177 -2.46 1.15 17.94
C ARG A 177 -3.16 -0.19 18.21
N ASN A 178 -4.48 -0.21 18.21
CA ASN A 178 -5.25 -1.41 18.49
C ASN A 178 -5.09 -2.46 17.39
N ALA A 179 -5.25 -3.73 17.75
CA ALA A 179 -5.36 -4.80 16.77
C ALA A 179 -6.51 -4.49 15.80
N GLY A 180 -6.23 -4.60 14.51
CA GLY A 180 -7.24 -4.36 13.47
C GLY A 180 -8.25 -5.51 13.35
N THR A 181 -9.30 -5.26 12.56
CA THR A 181 -10.35 -6.21 12.24
C THR A 181 -10.41 -6.43 10.74
N THR A 182 -10.62 -7.67 10.29
CA THR A 182 -10.82 -7.96 8.86
C THR A 182 -12.18 -7.48 8.34
N GLN A 183 -13.11 -7.17 9.25
CA GLN A 183 -14.40 -6.57 8.96
C GLN A 183 -14.35 -5.04 9.01
N PHE A 184 -15.25 -4.39 8.27
CA PHE A 184 -15.45 -2.95 8.40
C PHE A 184 -15.90 -2.57 9.82
N PRO A 185 -15.43 -1.45 10.38
CA PRO A 185 -15.93 -0.94 11.65
C PRO A 185 -17.44 -0.74 11.62
N ASN A 186 -18.13 -1.21 12.68
CA ASN A 186 -19.57 -1.04 12.86
C ASN A 186 -19.94 0.18 13.72
N THR A 187 -18.93 0.94 14.16
CA THR A 187 -19.06 2.17 14.93
C THR A 187 -18.38 3.32 14.19
N THR A 188 -18.68 4.55 14.62
CA THR A 188 -17.99 5.73 14.11
C THR A 188 -16.58 5.81 14.67
N CYS A 189 -15.59 5.97 13.80
CA CYS A 189 -14.18 6.13 14.17
C CYS A 189 -13.82 7.62 14.17
N ALA A 190 -13.60 8.20 15.35
CA ALA A 190 -13.37 9.64 15.49
C ALA A 190 -12.12 10.14 14.74
N GLY A 191 -11.07 9.31 14.67
CA GLY A 191 -9.86 9.56 13.89
C GLY A 191 -9.90 9.03 12.46
N GLY A 192 -11.04 8.48 12.01
CA GLY A 192 -11.19 7.84 10.70
C GLY A 192 -10.91 6.34 10.71
N ILE A 193 -11.00 5.73 9.53
CA ILE A 193 -10.74 4.30 9.31
C ILE A 193 -9.39 4.18 8.63
N MET A 194 -8.46 3.43 9.23
CA MET A 194 -7.21 3.06 8.59
C MET A 194 -7.36 1.70 7.93
N ALA A 195 -7.20 1.63 6.61
CA ALA A 195 -7.05 0.37 5.90
C ALA A 195 -5.57 0.00 5.85
N THR A 196 -5.21 -1.16 6.39
CA THR A 196 -3.86 -1.71 6.33
C THR A 196 -3.84 -2.82 5.29
N ILE A 197 -2.93 -2.67 4.33
CA ILE A 197 -2.67 -3.65 3.28
C ILE A 197 -1.20 -3.98 3.36
N ARG A 198 -0.85 -5.12 3.95
CA ARG A 198 0.53 -5.59 3.97
C ARG A 198 0.76 -6.49 2.76
N PHE A 199 1.75 -6.16 1.96
CA PHE A 199 2.17 -7.04 0.87
C PHE A 199 3.12 -8.13 1.40
N PRO A 200 3.12 -9.32 0.77
CA PRO A 200 4.18 -10.31 0.94
C PRO A 200 5.58 -9.70 0.74
N THR A 201 6.57 -10.18 1.50
CA THR A 201 7.95 -9.64 1.44
C THR A 201 8.97 -10.65 0.92
N CYS A 202 8.62 -11.92 0.80
CA CYS A 202 9.50 -12.96 0.26
C CYS A 202 9.17 -13.16 -1.23
N TRP A 203 10.12 -12.85 -2.10
CA TRP A 203 10.02 -13.10 -3.53
C TRP A 203 10.73 -14.42 -3.89
N ASN A 204 10.21 -15.18 -4.85
CA ASN A 204 10.81 -16.44 -5.27
C ASN A 204 12.16 -16.27 -6.03
N GLY A 205 12.55 -15.04 -6.34
CA GLY A 205 13.82 -14.70 -6.98
C GLY A 205 13.84 -14.87 -8.50
N VAL A 206 12.70 -15.24 -9.11
CA VAL A 206 12.61 -15.60 -10.52
C VAL A 206 11.48 -14.85 -11.23
N ASP A 207 10.25 -14.99 -10.75
CA ASP A 207 9.05 -14.54 -11.48
C ASP A 207 8.68 -13.10 -11.11
N LEU A 208 8.67 -12.20 -12.08
CA LEU A 208 8.28 -10.80 -11.87
C LEU A 208 6.78 -10.62 -11.62
N ASP A 209 5.98 -11.57 -12.09
CA ASP A 209 4.53 -11.60 -11.95
C ASP A 209 4.08 -13.05 -12.09
N SER A 210 2.94 -13.39 -11.48
CA SER A 210 2.28 -14.70 -11.62
C SER A 210 0.90 -14.52 -12.23
N ALA A 211 0.29 -15.61 -12.72
CA ALA A 211 -1.03 -15.52 -13.36
C ALA A 211 -2.14 -14.95 -12.44
N ASP A 212 -1.95 -15.08 -11.12
CA ASP A 212 -2.82 -14.55 -10.07
C ASP A 212 -2.26 -13.27 -9.40
N HIS A 213 -1.11 -12.77 -9.87
CA HIS A 213 -0.36 -11.64 -9.34
C HIS A 213 0.02 -11.77 -7.84
N GLN A 214 0.03 -12.98 -7.30
CA GLN A 214 0.20 -13.25 -5.86
C GLN A 214 1.19 -14.39 -5.59
N SER A 215 1.06 -15.53 -6.26
CA SER A 215 1.80 -16.77 -5.97
C SER A 215 3.32 -16.73 -6.16
N HIS A 216 3.86 -15.73 -6.87
CA HIS A 216 5.32 -15.51 -6.96
C HIS A 216 5.92 -14.87 -5.70
N THR A 217 5.09 -14.53 -4.71
CA THR A 217 5.50 -13.96 -3.42
C THR A 217 4.86 -14.68 -2.23
N ALA A 218 5.47 -14.56 -1.06
CA ALA A 218 4.95 -15.14 0.18
C ALA A 218 5.23 -14.24 1.40
N TYR A 219 4.40 -14.38 2.44
CA TYR A 219 4.69 -13.80 3.74
C TYR A 219 5.81 -14.59 4.44
N PRO A 220 6.64 -13.94 5.27
CA PRO A 220 7.61 -14.65 6.12
C PRO A 220 6.92 -15.65 7.05
N SER A 221 7.54 -16.82 7.23
CA SER A 221 7.15 -17.85 8.20
C SER A 221 7.66 -17.57 9.60
#